data_AF-A0A9D4SS44-F1
#
_entry.id   AF-A0A9D4SS44-F1
#
_cell.length_a   1.000
_cell.length_b   1.000
_cell.length_c   1.000
_cell.angle_alpha   90.00
_cell.angle_beta   90.00
_cell.angle_gamma   90.00
#
_symmetry.space_group_name_H-M   'P 1'
#
loop_
_entity.id
_entity.type
_entity.pdbx_description
1 polymer ?
#
loop_
_entity_poly.entity_id
_entity_poly.type
_entity_poly.pdbx_seq_one_letter_code
_entity_poly.pdbx_strand_id
1 'polypeptide(L)' 'MKGKSLFGRKCNAKKEQEAKEGLDPVRVKAVIGYTVSSLNADPVRVKTSLSTMLAREVAPKQSQEPLEVEHLPK' A
#
# COMPACT_ATOMS: atom_id res chain seq x y z
N MET A 1 6.80 -8.11 -6.67
CA MET A 1 5.84 -6.98 -6.59
C MET A 1 6.46 -5.72 -6.00
N LYS A 2 7.50 -5.84 -5.16
CA LYS A 2 8.26 -4.70 -4.61
C LYS A 2 8.62 -3.67 -5.69
N GLY A 3 8.39 -2.39 -5.36
CA GLY A 3 8.71 -1.25 -6.21
C GLY A 3 7.62 -0.86 -7.22
N LYS A 4 6.62 -1.71 -7.47
CA LYS A 4 5.50 -1.41 -8.38
C LYS A 4 4.33 -0.73 -7.67
N SER A 5 3.53 0.01 -8.42
CA SER A 5 2.27 0.60 -7.95
C SER A 5 1.06 -0.11 -8.54
N LEU A 6 -0.13 0.12 -7.97
CA LEU A 6 -1.34 -0.56 -8.43
C LEU A 6 -1.72 -0.20 -9.88
N PHE A 7 -1.47 1.04 -10.32
CA PHE A 7 -1.90 1.54 -11.63
C PHE A 7 -0.83 2.33 -12.41
N GLY A 8 0.39 2.49 -11.89
CA GLY A 8 1.44 3.25 -12.58
C GLY A 8 1.33 4.78 -12.49
N ARG A 9 0.43 5.32 -11.66
CA ARG A 9 0.16 6.77 -11.60
C ARG A 9 1.10 7.51 -10.64
N LYS A 10 1.49 8.74 -11.01
CA LYS A 10 2.20 9.67 -10.11
C LYS A 10 1.32 10.07 -8.93
N CYS A 11 1.96 10.29 -7.79
CA CYS A 11 1.30 10.86 -6.63
C CYS A 11 1.27 12.39 -6.76
N ASN A 12 0.09 13.00 -6.71
CA ASN A 12 -0.05 14.47 -6.80
C ASN A 12 0.64 15.20 -5.63
N ALA A 13 0.78 14.54 -4.47
CA ALA A 13 1.45 15.10 -3.30
C ALA A 13 2.98 15.03 -3.39
N LYS A 14 3.54 14.16 -4.26
CA LYS A 14 4.98 13.98 -4.47
C LYS A 14 5.30 14.06 -5.95
N LYS A 15 5.14 15.25 -6.54
CA LYS A 15 5.25 15.50 -7.99
C LYS A 15 6.66 15.26 -8.54
N GLU A 16 7.67 15.47 -7.71
CA GLU A 16 9.09 15.25 -8.03
C GLU A 16 9.48 13.78 -8.08
N GLN A 17 8.67 12.90 -7.48
CA GLN A 17 8.97 11.47 -7.46
C GLN A 17 8.56 10.82 -8.77
N GLU A 18 9.44 9.99 -9.33
CA GLU A 18 9.14 9.24 -10.55
C GLU A 18 7.96 8.29 -10.35
N ALA A 19 7.20 8.09 -11.42
CA ALA A 19 6.06 7.18 -11.41
C ALA A 19 6.58 5.73 -11.28
N LYS A 20 6.15 5.02 -10.24
CA LYS A 20 6.42 3.58 -10.12
C LYS A 20 5.67 2.84 -11.21
N GLU A 21 6.32 1.86 -11.85
CA GLU A 21 5.69 0.98 -12.84
C GLU A 21 4.40 0.36 -12.28
N GLY A 22 3.34 0.31 -13.09
CA GLY A 22 2.07 -0.30 -12.71
C GLY A 22 2.12 -1.83 -12.72
N LEU A 23 1.25 -2.47 -11.97
CA LEU A 23 0.92 -3.87 -12.17
C LEU A 23 0.12 -4.06 -13.47
N ASP A 24 0.15 -5.29 -14.00
CA ASP A 24 -0.64 -5.67 -15.17
C ASP A 24 -2.13 -5.36 -14.94
N PRO A 25 -2.74 -4.47 -15.75
CA PRO A 25 -4.10 -4.00 -15.54
C PRO A 25 -5.15 -5.12 -15.68
N VAL A 26 -4.90 -6.14 -16.50
CA VAL A 26 -5.83 -7.27 -16.68
C VAL A 26 -5.84 -8.12 -15.41
N ARG A 27 -4.65 -8.44 -14.88
CA ARG A 27 -4.51 -9.20 -13.64
C ARG A 27 -5.09 -8.46 -12.44
N VAL A 28 -4.84 -7.15 -12.34
CA VAL A 28 -5.40 -6.30 -11.28
C VAL A 28 -6.94 -6.29 -11.34
N LYS A 29 -7.53 -6.15 -12.53
CA LYS A 29 -8.99 -6.19 -12.69
C LYS A 29 -9.57 -7.54 -12.29
N ALA A 30 -8.94 -8.65 -12.71
CA ALA A 30 -9.38 -10.00 -12.37
C ALA A 30 -9.38 -10.24 -10.85
N VAL A 31 -8.29 -9.86 -10.16
CA VAL A 31 -8.18 -10.00 -8.70
C VAL A 31 -9.22 -9.14 -7.97
N ILE A 32 -9.40 -7.89 -8.39
CA ILE A 32 -10.42 -7.01 -7.78
C ILE A 32 -11.81 -7.60 -8.00
N GLY A 33 -12.14 -8.03 -9.21
CA GLY A 33 -13.44 -8.61 -9.54
C GLY A 33 -13.74 -9.87 -8.72
N TYR A 34 -12.78 -10.79 -8.65
CA TYR A 34 -12.90 -11.99 -7.81
C TYR A 34 -13.09 -11.64 -6.33
N THR A 35 -12.30 -10.71 -5.80
CA THR A 35 -12.35 -10.34 -4.38
C THR A 35 -13.67 -9.66 -4.01
N VAL A 36 -14.15 -8.75 -4.86
CA VAL A 36 -15.46 -8.08 -4.70
C VAL A 36 -16.58 -9.13 -4.71
N SER A 37 -16.57 -10.06 -5.66
CA SER A 37 -17.60 -11.11 -5.77
C SER A 37 -17.54 -12.14 -4.64
N SER A 38 -16.35 -12.50 -4.18
CA SER A 38 -16.18 -13.58 -3.19
C SER A 38 -16.41 -13.10 -1.76
N LEU A 39 -16.06 -11.85 -1.47
CA LEU A 39 -16.14 -11.27 -0.13
C LEU A 39 -17.29 -10.27 0.03
N ASN A 40 -18.09 -10.04 -1.02
CA ASN A 40 -19.08 -8.95 -1.10
C ASN A 40 -18.48 -7.60 -0.64
N ALA A 41 -17.24 -7.36 -1.03
CA ALA A 41 -16.47 -6.20 -0.58
C ALA A 41 -16.66 -5.02 -1.53
N ASP A 42 -16.65 -3.81 -0.98
CA ASP A 42 -16.67 -2.59 -1.80
C ASP A 42 -15.39 -2.48 -2.67
N PRO A 43 -15.51 -2.26 -4.00
CA PRO A 43 -14.37 -2.18 -4.91
C PRO A 43 -13.37 -1.07 -4.56
N VAL A 44 -13.83 0.05 -3.99
CA VAL A 44 -12.94 1.15 -3.58
C VAL A 44 -12.09 0.69 -2.40
N ARG A 45 -12.72 0.03 -1.41
CA ARG A 45 -12.00 -0.53 -0.26
C ARG A 45 -10.94 -1.55 -0.67
N VAL A 46 -11.24 -2.42 -1.62
CA VAL A 46 -10.28 -3.40 -2.17
C VAL A 46 -9.08 -2.68 -2.82
N LYS A 47 -9.33 -1.70 -3.68
CA LYS A 47 -8.26 -0.92 -4.34
C LYS A 47 -7.38 -0.17 -3.34
N THR A 48 -7.97 0.45 -2.33
CA THR A 48 -7.24 1.20 -1.29
C THR A 48 -6.38 0.27 -0.45
N SER A 49 -6.92 -0.89 -0.05
CA SER A 49 -6.18 -1.92 0.68
C SER A 49 -4.95 -2.40 -0.09
N LEU A 50 -5.14 -2.79 -1.35
CA LEU A 50 -4.04 -3.25 -2.23
C LEU A 50 -2.97 -2.15 -2.43
N SER A 51 -3.40 -0.90 -2.65
CA SER A 51 -2.48 0.22 -2.81
C SER A 51 -1.64 0.45 -1.55
N THR A 52 -2.25 0.31 -0.37
CA THR A 52 -1.59 0.49 0.93
C THR A 52 -0.59 -0.65 1.18
N MET A 53 -0.97 -1.89 0.86
CA MET A 53 -0.10 -3.06 0.97
C MET A 53 1.16 -2.88 0.10
N LEU A 54 0.98 -2.49 -1.18
CA LEU A 54 2.10 -2.23 -2.10
C LEU A 54 2.99 -1.07 -1.64
N ALA A 55 2.42 -0.05 -1.00
CA ALA A 55 3.21 1.05 -0.45
C ALA A 55 4.08 0.58 0.74
N ARG A 56 3.54 -0.29 1.61
CA ARG A 56 4.23 -0.82 2.78
C ARG A 56 5.35 -1.80 2.43
N GLU A 57 5.21 -2.59 1.36
CA GLU A 57 6.27 -3.50 0.90
C GLU A 57 7.55 -2.78 0.43
N VAL A 58 7.46 -1.49 0.14
CA VAL A 58 8.58 -0.66 -0.34
C VAL A 58 9.20 0.18 0.77
N ALA A 59 8.50 0.38 1.90
CA ALA A 59 9.08 1.04 3.05
C ALA A 59 9.96 0.04 3.83
N PRO A 60 11.20 0.40 4.21
CA PRO A 60 11.90 -0.37 5.24
C PRO A 60 11.03 -0.37 6.50
N LYS A 61 10.88 -1.55 7.13
CA LYS A 61 10.18 -1.67 8.42
C LYS A 61 10.85 -0.69 9.38
N GLN A 62 10.15 0.37 9.80
CA GLN A 62 10.54 1.05 11.03
C GLN A 62 10.22 0.05 12.15
N SER A 63 11.26 -0.64 12.61
CA SER A 63 11.25 -1.36 13.88
C SER A 63 10.82 -0.37 14.95
N GLN A 64 9.66 -0.64 15.55
CA GLN A 64 9.19 0.11 16.70
C GLN A 64 9.99 -0.39 17.90
N GLU A 65 11.10 0.28 18.22
CA GLU A 65 11.76 0.14 19.52
C GLU A 65 10.79 0.70 20.60
N PRO A 66 10.49 -0.04 21.68
CA PRO A 66 9.66 0.48 22.75
C PRO A 66 10.39 1.62 23.46
N LEU A 67 9.70 2.76 23.62
CA LEU A 67 10.18 3.87 24.45
C LEU A 67 10.24 3.40 25.91
N GLU A 68 11.44 3.08 26.39
CA GLU A 68 11.72 3.00 27.83
C GLU A 68 11.56 4.41 28.41
N VAL A 69 10.43 4.66 29.09
CA VAL A 69 10.22 5.88 29.86
C VAL A 69 10.80 5.65 31.24
N GLU A 70 12.08 5.96 31.40
CA GLU A 70 12.78 6.01 32.68
C GLU A 70 12.07 7.00 33.61
N HIS A 71 11.28 6.49 34.55
CA HIS A 71 10.68 7.30 35.60
C HIS A 71 11.71 7.50 36.72
N LEU A 72 12.32 8.68 36.73
CA LEU A 72 13.16 9.18 37.82
C LEU A 72 12.30 9.43 39.08
N PRO A 73 12.54 8.77 40.23
CA PRO A 73 11.92 9.17 41.49
C PRO A 73 12.60 10.43 42.05
N LYS A 74 11.78 11.31 42.63
CA LYS A 74 12.17 12.56 43.31
C LYS A 74 12.91 12.29 44.62
#